data_AF-A0A259CPD5-F1
#
_entry.id   AF-A0A259CPD5-F1
#
_cell.length_a   1.000
_cell.length_b   1.000
_cell.length_c   1.000
_cell.angle_alpha   90.00
_cell.angle_beta   90.00
_cell.angle_gamma   90.00
#
_symmetry.space_group_name_H-M   'P 1'
#
loop_
_entity.id
_entity.type
_entity.pdbx_description
1 polymer ?
#
loop_
_entity_poly.entity_id
_entity_poly.type
_entity_poly.pdbx_seq_one_letter_code
_entity_poly.pdbx_strand_id
1 'polypeptide(L)'
;MFLEPGFLGTRALFFMDMVTLYFAILPFLLGLSIRQAVVGNITLHFRSQMVILLLTIIMVVIFELGVRISGGFIEYIKFSSISYDFFLIYLAVHIFVALMSVGGWIYLIITSYKTYTKFGRDGMKQHRRMGKWIFASLTLTSLMGCSIYLFLFVG
;
A
#
# COMPACT_ATOMS: atom_id res chain seq x y z
N MET A 1 8.39 -8.55 20.89
CA MET A 1 8.39 -8.75 19.42
C MET A 1 8.03 -7.49 18.64
N PHE A 2 6.90 -6.83 18.89
CA PHE A 2 6.46 -5.70 18.05
C PHE A 2 7.42 -4.47 18.03
N LEU A 3 7.96 -4.09 19.20
CA LEU A 3 8.93 -2.99 19.36
C LEU A 3 10.38 -3.48 19.53
N GLU A 4 10.65 -4.74 19.20
CA GLU A 4 12.03 -5.25 19.18
C GLU A 4 12.75 -4.79 17.91
N PRO A 5 14.10 -4.86 17.87
CA PRO A 5 14.86 -4.62 16.65
C PRO A 5 14.33 -5.44 15.47
N GLY A 6 14.39 -4.83 14.29
CA GLY A 6 13.99 -5.44 13.03
C GLY A 6 14.90 -6.58 12.57
N PHE A 7 14.49 -7.23 11.48
CA PHE A 7 15.18 -8.35 10.85
C PHE A 7 15.89 -7.97 9.54
N LEU A 8 15.73 -6.75 9.05
CA LEU A 8 16.37 -6.23 7.82
C LEU A 8 17.78 -5.68 8.08
N GLY A 9 18.30 -5.77 9.31
CA GLY A 9 19.65 -5.33 9.66
C GLY A 9 19.81 -3.81 9.76
N THR A 10 18.71 -3.08 9.94
CA THR A 10 18.70 -1.61 10.13
C THR A 10 18.37 -1.26 11.59
N ARG A 11 18.28 0.04 11.89
CA ARG A 11 17.82 0.54 13.20
C ARG A 11 16.30 0.52 13.36
N ALA A 12 15.56 0.06 12.35
CA ALA A 12 14.11 -0.01 12.39
C ALA A 12 13.62 -1.06 13.39
N LEU A 13 12.39 -0.87 13.87
CA LEU A 13 11.70 -1.85 14.70
C LEU A 13 11.05 -2.95 13.85
N PHE A 14 10.78 -4.10 14.46
CA PHE A 14 10.20 -5.26 13.81
C PHE A 14 8.95 -4.94 12.97
N PHE A 15 8.00 -4.16 13.51
CA PHE A 15 6.78 -3.82 12.77
C PHE A 15 7.06 -2.98 11.52
N MET A 16 8.07 -2.11 11.55
CA MET A 16 8.47 -1.29 10.40
C MET A 16 9.00 -2.16 9.28
N ASP A 17 9.85 -3.14 9.60
CA ASP A 17 10.38 -4.09 8.62
C ASP A 17 9.28 -4.93 7.99
N MET A 18 8.35 -5.43 8.81
CA MET A 18 7.22 -6.24 8.35
C MET A 18 6.32 -5.44 7.41
N VAL A 19 5.96 -4.20 7.79
CA VAL A 19 5.11 -3.32 6.98
C VAL A 19 5.80 -2.94 5.67
N THR A 20 7.07 -2.54 5.73
CA THR A 20 7.85 -2.20 4.53
C THR A 20 7.95 -3.39 3.58
N LEU A 21 8.24 -4.58 4.10
CA LEU A 21 8.30 -5.80 3.29
C LEU A 21 6.95 -6.10 2.62
N TYR A 22 5.84 -5.95 3.36
CA TYR A 22 4.50 -6.09 2.79
C TYR A 22 4.26 -5.12 1.63
N PHE A 23 4.55 -3.83 1.82
CA PHE A 23 4.34 -2.83 0.76
C PHE A 23 5.30 -3.00 -0.41
N ALA A 24 6.50 -3.54 -0.20
CA ALA A 24 7.42 -3.90 -1.27
C ALA A 24 6.87 -5.03 -2.16
N ILE A 25 6.19 -6.03 -1.55
CA ILE A 25 5.60 -7.14 -2.30
C ILE A 25 4.19 -6.82 -2.86
N LEU A 26 3.51 -5.79 -2.36
CA LEU A 26 2.13 -5.44 -2.73
C LEU A 26 1.92 -5.29 -4.26
N PRO A 27 2.80 -4.62 -5.04
CA PRO A 27 2.64 -4.53 -6.49
C PRO A 27 2.60 -5.89 -7.17
N PHE A 28 3.37 -6.86 -6.68
CA PHE A 28 3.38 -8.22 -7.20
C PHE A 28 2.08 -8.96 -6.86
N LEU A 29 1.58 -8.81 -5.62
CA LEU A 29 0.29 -9.38 -5.21
C LEU A 29 -0.87 -8.84 -6.07
N LEU A 30 -0.89 -7.53 -6.30
CA LEU A 30 -1.87 -6.89 -7.18
C LEU A 30 -1.74 -7.40 -8.62
N GLY A 31 -0.52 -7.52 -9.15
CA GLY A 31 -0.26 -8.05 -10.49
C GLY A 31 -0.74 -9.50 -10.65
N LEU A 32 -0.47 -10.36 -9.68
CA LEU A 32 -0.96 -11.74 -9.64
C LEU A 32 -2.49 -11.79 -9.59
N SER A 33 -3.12 -10.92 -8.81
CA SER A 33 -4.58 -10.80 -8.77
C SER A 33 -5.16 -10.33 -10.10
N ILE A 34 -4.54 -9.35 -10.78
CA ILE A 34 -4.96 -8.88 -12.11
C ILE A 34 -4.80 -9.99 -13.16
N ARG A 35 -3.73 -10.80 -13.09
CA ARG A 35 -3.54 -11.95 -13.98
C ARG A 35 -4.73 -12.91 -13.93
N GLN A 36 -5.36 -13.09 -12.77
CA GLN A 36 -6.57 -13.92 -12.65
C GLN A 36 -7.72 -13.42 -13.52
N ALA A 37 -7.91 -12.09 -13.64
CA ALA A 37 -8.89 -11.52 -14.54
C ALA A 37 -8.53 -11.75 -16.02
N VAL A 38 -7.24 -11.67 -16.36
CA VAL A 38 -6.74 -11.89 -17.73
C VAL A 38 -6.98 -13.33 -18.19
N VAL A 39 -6.76 -14.31 -17.32
CA VAL A 39 -7.03 -15.73 -17.62
C VAL A 39 -8.50 -16.12 -17.49
N GLY A 40 -9.38 -15.17 -17.17
CA GLY A 40 -10.83 -15.37 -17.10
C GLY A 40 -11.38 -15.80 -15.74
N ASN A 41 -10.54 -15.98 -14.72
CA ASN A 41 -10.90 -16.35 -13.35
C ASN A 41 -11.42 -15.15 -12.53
N ILE A 42 -12.56 -14.59 -12.92
CA ILE A 42 -13.11 -13.35 -12.34
C ILE A 42 -13.42 -13.48 -10.84
N THR A 43 -13.95 -14.63 -10.40
CA THR A 43 -14.23 -14.87 -8.97
C THR A 43 -12.96 -14.83 -8.13
N LEU A 44 -11.87 -15.41 -8.62
CA LEU A 44 -10.59 -15.41 -7.92
C LEU A 44 -9.93 -14.03 -7.96
N HIS A 45 -10.05 -13.30 -9.07
CA HIS A 45 -9.64 -11.89 -9.14
C HIS A 45 -10.34 -11.07 -8.05
N PHE A 46 -11.68 -11.14 -7.98
CA PHE A 46 -12.44 -10.38 -6.98
C PHE A 46 -12.07 -10.77 -5.54
N ARG A 47 -12.01 -12.07 -5.23
CA ARG A 47 -11.63 -12.55 -3.88
C ARG A 47 -10.22 -12.10 -3.49
N SER A 48 -9.26 -12.21 -4.40
CA SER A 48 -7.89 -11.76 -4.13
C SER A 48 -7.80 -10.24 -3.95
N GLN A 49 -8.51 -9.43 -4.74
CA GLN A 49 -8.58 -7.98 -4.52
C GLN A 49 -9.11 -7.63 -3.12
N MET A 50 -10.17 -8.31 -2.67
CA MET A 50 -10.73 -8.12 -1.32
C MET A 50 -9.75 -8.52 -0.21
N VAL A 51 -9.08 -9.66 -0.35
CA VAL A 51 -8.08 -10.13 0.61
C VAL A 51 -6.89 -9.18 0.69
N ILE A 52 -6.34 -8.76 -0.46
CA ILE A 52 -5.21 -7.82 -0.50
C ILE A 52 -5.64 -6.47 0.09
N LEU A 53 -6.84 -5.98 -0.19
CA LEU A 53 -7.35 -4.74 0.41
C LEU A 53 -7.44 -4.85 1.93
N LEU A 54 -8.02 -5.94 2.45
CA LEU A 54 -8.14 -6.17 3.89
C LEU A 54 -6.77 -6.24 4.57
N LEU A 55 -5.84 -7.01 3.99
CA LEU A 55 -4.46 -7.09 4.49
C LEU A 55 -3.77 -5.72 4.46
N THR A 56 -3.98 -4.94 3.40
CA THR A 56 -3.43 -3.58 3.29
C THR A 56 -3.94 -2.68 4.41
N ILE A 57 -5.25 -2.70 4.68
CA ILE A 57 -5.85 -1.93 5.78
C ILE A 57 -5.27 -2.36 7.13
N ILE A 58 -5.14 -3.67 7.38
CA ILE A 58 -4.53 -4.19 8.61
C ILE A 58 -3.08 -3.69 8.75
N MET A 59 -2.28 -3.74 7.67
CA MET A 59 -0.90 -3.28 7.69
C MET A 59 -0.78 -1.77 7.92
N VAL A 60 -1.68 -0.96 7.35
CA VAL A 60 -1.75 0.48 7.62
C VAL A 60 -2.09 0.76 9.08
N VAL A 61 -3.06 0.03 9.65
CA VAL A 61 -3.41 0.17 11.08
C VAL A 61 -2.24 -0.23 11.97
N ILE A 62 -1.57 -1.34 11.67
CA ILE A 62 -0.37 -1.77 12.39
C ILE A 62 0.73 -0.70 12.33
N PHE A 63 1.00 -0.15 11.14
CA PHE A 63 1.97 0.91 10.94
C PHE A 63 1.63 2.14 11.79
N GLU A 64 0.40 2.63 11.68
CA GLU A 64 -0.04 3.84 12.36
C GLU A 64 0.01 3.70 13.87
N LEU A 65 -0.49 2.59 14.41
CA LEU A 65 -0.41 2.29 15.84
C LEU A 65 1.05 2.17 16.28
N GLY A 66 1.88 1.47 15.50
CA GLY A 66 3.28 1.28 15.82
C GLY A 66 4.07 2.58 15.87
N VAL A 67 3.84 3.47 14.90
CA VAL A 67 4.42 4.82 14.90
C VAL A 67 3.96 5.61 16.12
N ARG A 68 2.67 5.57 16.46
CA ARG A 68 2.14 6.34 17.60
C ARG A 68 2.69 5.89 18.95
N ILE A 69 2.84 4.58 19.17
CA ILE A 69 3.35 4.06 20.45
C ILE A 69 4.87 4.18 20.58
N SER A 70 5.61 4.27 19.48
CA SER A 70 7.07 4.37 19.47
C SER A 70 7.60 5.81 19.56
N GLY A 71 6.76 6.78 19.98
CA GLY A 71 7.13 8.19 20.07
C GLY A 71 6.82 9.05 18.84
N GLY A 72 6.18 8.48 17.82
CA GLY A 72 5.74 9.20 16.63
C GLY A 72 6.85 9.44 15.60
N PHE A 73 6.48 10.16 14.55
CA PHE A 73 7.36 10.47 13.41
C PHE A 73 8.63 11.25 13.80
N ILE A 74 8.51 12.19 14.75
CA ILE A 74 9.63 13.02 15.23
C ILE A 74 10.75 12.17 15.82
N GLU A 75 10.44 11.02 16.41
CA GLU A 75 11.48 10.14 16.98
C GLU A 75 12.31 9.49 15.87
N TYR A 76 11.66 9.04 14.80
CA TYR A 76 12.33 8.35 13.71
C TYR A 76 13.24 9.27 12.89
N ILE A 77 12.86 10.53 12.72
CA ILE A 77 13.64 11.46 11.87
C ILE A 77 15.02 11.78 12.46
N LYS A 78 15.21 11.61 13.78
CA LYS A 78 16.51 11.79 14.44
C LYS A 78 17.58 10.83 13.92
N PHE A 79 17.18 9.70 13.35
CA PHE A 79 18.09 8.71 12.77
C PHE A 79 18.43 8.99 11.31
N SER A 80 17.72 9.91 10.66
CA SER A 80 17.91 10.22 9.24
C SER A 80 19.01 11.25 9.02
N SER A 81 19.81 11.06 7.96
CA SER A 81 20.76 12.04 7.45
C SER A 81 20.12 13.06 6.49
N ILE A 82 18.82 12.92 6.18
CA ILE A 82 18.08 13.76 5.24
C ILE A 82 17.45 14.97 5.96
N SER A 83 17.31 16.09 5.24
CA SER A 83 16.71 17.30 5.82
C SER A 83 15.26 17.09 6.25
N TYR A 84 14.93 17.65 7.43
CA TYR A 84 13.61 17.59 8.03
C TYR A 84 12.50 18.07 7.06
N ASP A 85 12.71 19.22 6.42
CA ASP A 85 11.72 19.85 5.55
C ASP A 85 11.41 19.01 4.31
N PHE A 86 12.45 18.46 3.67
CA PHE A 86 12.27 17.57 2.52
C PHE A 86 11.43 16.36 2.93
N PHE A 87 11.77 15.73 4.06
CA PHE A 87 11.13 14.50 4.48
C PHE A 87 9.68 14.73 4.93
N LEU A 88 9.39 15.86 5.57
CA LEU A 88 8.04 16.25 5.93
C LEU A 88 7.15 16.46 4.69
N ILE A 89 7.68 17.15 3.66
CA ILE A 89 6.97 17.32 2.38
C ILE A 89 6.77 15.97 1.69
N TYR A 90 7.81 15.13 1.63
CA TYR A 90 7.74 13.82 1.01
C TYR A 90 6.68 12.94 1.68
N LEU A 91 6.66 12.90 3.02
CA LEU A 91 5.66 12.15 3.78
C LEU A 91 4.25 12.69 3.51
N ALA A 92 4.04 14.01 3.52
CA ALA A 92 2.74 14.61 3.27
C ALA A 92 2.21 14.25 1.86
N VAL A 93 3.08 14.31 0.85
CA VAL A 93 2.74 13.91 -0.52
C VAL A 93 2.45 12.41 -0.59
N HIS A 94 3.25 11.56 0.05
CA HIS A 94 3.02 10.12 0.12
C HIS A 94 1.64 9.80 0.71
N ILE A 95 1.31 10.37 1.87
CA ILE A 95 0.02 10.16 2.54
C ILE A 95 -1.13 10.59 1.63
N PHE A 96 -1.03 11.76 1.01
CA PHE A 96 -2.06 12.25 0.09
C PHE A 96 -2.28 11.27 -1.09
N VAL A 97 -1.21 10.84 -1.75
CA VAL A 97 -1.27 9.90 -2.88
C VAL A 97 -1.79 8.53 -2.42
N ALA A 98 -1.39 8.06 -1.23
CA ALA A 98 -1.85 6.81 -0.63
C ALA A 98 -3.36 6.83 -0.38
N LEU A 99 -3.89 7.89 0.24
CA LEU A 99 -5.31 8.05 0.53
C LEU A 99 -6.14 8.06 -0.76
N MET A 100 -5.71 8.84 -1.77
CA MET A 100 -6.40 8.88 -3.06
C MET A 100 -6.36 7.53 -3.78
N SER A 101 -5.24 6.80 -3.71
CA SER A 101 -5.09 5.49 -4.33
C SER A 101 -5.95 4.43 -3.66
N VAL A 102 -5.92 4.33 -2.33
CA VAL A 102 -6.72 3.36 -1.57
C VAL A 102 -8.21 3.69 -1.67
N GLY A 103 -8.60 4.97 -1.55
CA GLY A 103 -9.98 5.40 -1.75
C GLY A 103 -10.50 5.09 -3.15
N GLY A 104 -9.69 5.38 -4.18
CA GLY A 104 -9.99 5.03 -5.56
C GLY A 104 -10.08 3.52 -5.79
N TRP A 105 -9.27 2.72 -5.09
CA TRP A 105 -9.30 1.27 -5.17
C TRP A 105 -10.57 0.68 -4.53
N ILE A 106 -10.95 1.15 -3.34
CA ILE A 106 -12.21 0.78 -2.67
C ILE A 106 -13.40 1.14 -3.56
N TYR A 107 -13.41 2.37 -4.09
CA TYR A 107 -14.45 2.82 -5.02
C TYR A 107 -14.53 1.91 -6.25
N LEU A 108 -13.38 1.56 -6.85
CA LEU A 108 -13.32 0.68 -8.00
C LEU A 108 -13.89 -0.71 -7.66
N ILE A 109 -13.55 -1.31 -6.52
CA ILE A 109 -14.10 -2.60 -6.09
C ILE A 109 -15.63 -2.55 -5.98
N ILE A 110 -16.16 -1.54 -5.27
CA ILE A 110 -17.61 -1.41 -5.03
C ILE A 110 -18.37 -1.21 -6.35
N THR A 111 -17.90 -0.28 -7.19
CA THR A 111 -18.55 0.01 -8.47
C THR A 111 -18.44 -1.15 -9.44
N SER A 112 -17.32 -1.87 -9.46
CA SER A 112 -17.11 -3.03 -10.32
C SER A 112 -18.01 -4.19 -9.93
N TYR A 113 -18.22 -4.42 -8.63
CA TYR A 113 -19.18 -5.42 -8.15
C TYR A 113 -20.59 -5.10 -8.65
N LYS A 114 -21.07 -3.85 -8.44
CA LYS A 114 -22.40 -3.40 -8.88
C LYS A 114 -22.58 -3.48 -10.39
N THR A 115 -21.57 -3.08 -11.16
CA THR A 115 -21.62 -3.13 -12.63
C THR A 115 -21.62 -4.57 -13.12
N TYR A 116 -20.78 -5.43 -12.54
CA TYR A 116 -20.70 -6.84 -12.94
C TYR A 116 -22.00 -7.59 -12.66
N THR A 117 -22.65 -7.36 -11.52
CA THR A 117 -23.93 -8.01 -11.20
C THR A 117 -25.08 -7.53 -12.10
N LYS A 118 -25.03 -6.28 -12.59
CA LYS A 118 -26.09 -5.70 -13.42
C LYS A 118 -25.91 -5.94 -14.92
N PHE A 119 -24.67 -5.85 -15.42
CA PHE A 119 -24.36 -5.83 -16.85
C PHE A 119 -23.35 -6.89 -17.28
N GLY A 120 -22.92 -7.77 -16.36
CA GLY A 120 -21.93 -8.79 -16.65
C GLY A 120 -20.60 -8.21 -17.11
N ARG A 121 -19.93 -8.90 -18.04
CA ARG A 121 -18.61 -8.49 -18.56
C ARG A 121 -18.69 -7.28 -19.49
N ASP A 122 -19.81 -7.05 -20.16
CA ASP A 122 -19.95 -6.01 -21.18
C ASP A 122 -19.87 -4.60 -20.60
N GLY A 123 -20.25 -4.43 -19.32
CA GLY A 123 -20.12 -3.17 -18.57
C GLY A 123 -18.71 -2.83 -18.08
N MET A 124 -17.70 -3.70 -18.26
CA MET A 124 -16.42 -3.61 -17.54
C MET A 124 -15.32 -2.81 -18.25
N LYS A 125 -15.62 -2.12 -19.35
CA LYS A 125 -14.63 -1.32 -20.10
C LYS A 125 -14.03 -0.20 -19.23
N GLN A 126 -14.86 0.50 -18.46
CA GLN A 126 -14.41 1.56 -17.55
C GLN A 126 -13.55 1.00 -16.41
N HIS A 127 -13.94 -0.14 -15.83
CA HIS A 127 -13.17 -0.83 -14.80
C HIS A 127 -11.73 -1.11 -15.27
N ARG A 128 -11.57 -1.65 -16.50
CA ARG A 128 -10.23 -1.96 -17.03
C ARG A 128 -9.34 -0.72 -17.15
N ARG A 129 -9.91 0.42 -17.56
CA ARG A 129 -9.16 1.69 -17.67
C ARG A 129 -8.77 2.22 -16.29
N MET A 130 -9.74 2.29 -15.37
CA MET A 130 -9.50 2.79 -14.01
C MET A 130 -8.55 1.87 -13.24
N GLY A 131 -8.68 0.56 -13.39
CA GLY A 131 -7.82 -0.43 -12.73
C GLY A 131 -6.34 -0.29 -13.08
N LYS A 132 -6.00 0.12 -14.31
CA LYS A 132 -4.60 0.42 -14.68
C LYS A 132 -4.05 1.62 -13.91
N TRP A 133 -4.84 2.69 -13.80
CA TRP A 133 -4.45 3.88 -13.05
C TRP A 133 -4.32 3.61 -11.56
N ILE A 134 -5.28 2.88 -10.98
CA ILE A 134 -5.22 2.46 -9.57
C ILE A 134 -4.02 1.54 -9.32
N PHE A 135 -3.73 0.59 -10.20
CA PHE A 135 -2.55 -0.25 -10.07
C PHE A 135 -1.25 0.56 -10.10
N ALA A 136 -1.14 1.51 -11.04
CA ALA A 136 0.03 2.38 -11.13
C ALA A 136 0.18 3.26 -9.88
N SER A 137 -0.91 3.84 -9.37
CA SER A 137 -0.86 4.71 -8.19
C SER A 137 -0.58 3.94 -6.90
N LEU A 138 -1.12 2.73 -6.76
CA LEU A 138 -0.80 1.82 -5.66
C LEU A 138 0.66 1.36 -5.71
N THR A 139 1.19 1.11 -6.90
CA THR A 139 2.61 0.78 -7.08
C THR A 139 3.50 1.96 -6.70
N LEU A 140 3.15 3.18 -7.15
CA LEU A 140 3.87 4.39 -6.80
C LEU A 140 3.89 4.62 -5.28
N THR A 141 2.73 4.52 -4.62
CA THR A 141 2.69 4.72 -3.15
C THR A 141 3.44 3.64 -2.40
N SER A 142 3.43 2.37 -2.85
CA SER A 142 4.30 1.31 -2.32
C SER A 142 5.78 1.69 -2.39
N LEU A 143 6.24 2.17 -3.56
CA LEU A 143 7.63 2.60 -3.74
C LEU A 143 7.98 3.79 -2.87
N MET A 144 7.08 4.77 -2.75
CA MET A 144 7.27 5.91 -1.86
C MET A 144 7.35 5.49 -0.40
N GLY A 145 6.47 4.58 0.05
CA GLY A 145 6.50 4.03 1.42
C GLY A 145 7.80 3.28 1.72
N CYS A 146 8.27 2.47 0.78
CA CYS A 146 9.59 1.82 0.91
C CYS A 146 10.73 2.84 0.94
N SER A 147 10.63 3.91 0.14
CA SER A 147 11.64 4.98 0.13
C SER A 147 11.70 5.72 1.48
N ILE A 148 10.55 5.94 2.13
CA ILE A 148 10.48 6.52 3.49
C ILE A 148 11.27 5.66 4.48
N TYR A 149 11.12 4.33 4.41
CA TYR A 149 11.91 3.42 5.24
C TYR A 149 13.42 3.57 4.97
N LEU A 150 13.83 3.58 3.69
CA LEU A 150 15.24 3.75 3.31
C LEU A 150 15.82 5.08 3.82
N PHE A 151 15.06 6.16 3.68
CA PHE A 151 15.43 7.50 4.14
C PHE A 151 15.60 7.59 5.66
N LEU A 152 14.81 6.82 6.42
CA LEU A 152 14.87 6.81 7.88
C LEU A 152 15.98 5.93 8.44
N PHE A 153 16.27 4.80 7.79
CA PHE A 153 17.02 3.71 8.42
C PHE A 153 18.24 3.21 7.63
N VAL A 154 18.42 3.64 6.38
CA VAL A 154 19.49 3.16 5.48
C VAL A 154 20.39 4.32 4.99
N GLY A 155 20.48 5.41 5.76
CA GLY A 155 21.28 6.59 5.43
C GLY A 155 22.22 7.03 6.54
#